data_AF-A0A848S3Q8-F1
#
_entry.id   AF-A0A848S3Q8-F1
#
_cell.length_a   1.000
_cell.length_b   1.000
_cell.length_c   1.000
_cell.angle_alpha   90.00
_cell.angle_beta   90.00
_cell.angle_gamma   90.00
#
_symmetry.space_group_name_H-M   'P 1'
#
loop_
_entity.id
_entity.type
_entity.pdbx_description
1 polymer ?
#
loop_
_entity_poly.entity_id
_entity_poly.type
_entity_poly.pdbx_seq_one_letter_code
_entity_poly.pdbx_strand_id
1 'polypeptide(L)'
;MTIALWIVNIILAIAYLAAGGTKLLQPKAKLAPMMGWVEDFATPYVKLIAAAEVVGALGLVLPLLTSIAPILAPIAAVCLAIIMAGAVVVHLRRKEPVLPALVLGIVSIVSAGLGFAVV
;
A
#
# COMPACT_ATOMS: atom_id res chain seq x y z
N MET A 1 16.04 -1.77 -17.57
CA MET A 1 15.97 -1.00 -16.31
C MET A 1 15.30 0.34 -16.57
N THR A 2 14.01 0.46 -16.30
CA THR A 2 13.34 1.76 -16.41
C THR A 2 13.53 2.47 -15.08
N ILE A 3 14.41 3.47 -15.04
CA ILE A 3 14.68 4.29 -13.85
C ILE A 3 13.37 4.79 -13.22
N ALA A 4 12.37 5.10 -14.05
CA ALA A 4 11.03 5.48 -13.62
C ALA A 4 10.34 4.43 -12.72
N LEU A 5 10.38 3.14 -13.08
CA LEU A 5 9.77 2.07 -12.29
C LEU A 5 10.43 1.96 -10.90
N TRP A 6 11.75 2.05 -10.85
CA TRP A 6 12.50 2.02 -9.59
C TRP A 6 12.18 3.20 -8.68
N ILE A 7 12.14 4.41 -9.24
CA ILE A 7 11.77 5.62 -8.49
C ILE A 7 10.37 5.47 -7.91
N VAL A 8 9.38 5.09 -8.74
CA VAL A 8 8.00 4.90 -8.31
C VAL A 8 7.90 3.83 -7.21
N ASN A 9 8.55 2.67 -7.40
CA ASN A 9 8.46 1.57 -6.45
C ASN A 9 9.12 1.89 -5.11
N ILE A 10 10.26 2.60 -5.10
CA ILE A 10 10.90 3.02 -3.84
C ILE A 10 10.02 4.02 -3.08
N ILE A 11 9.46 5.01 -3.76
CA ILE A 11 8.58 6.00 -3.12
C ILE A 11 7.35 5.33 -2.54
N LEU A 12 6.69 4.46 -3.32
CA LEU A 12 5.55 3.67 -2.84
C LEU A 12 5.94 2.77 -1.67
N ALA A 13 7.07 2.06 -1.75
CA ALA A 13 7.51 1.17 -0.69
C ALA A 13 7.72 1.93 0.62
N ILE A 14 8.37 3.10 0.59
CA ILE A 14 8.53 3.94 1.78
C ILE A 14 7.16 4.36 2.34
N ALA A 15 6.24 4.81 1.49
CA ALA A 15 4.92 5.25 1.91
C ALA A 15 4.10 4.12 2.57
N TYR A 16 4.07 2.94 1.95
CA TYR A 16 3.35 1.77 2.47
C TYR A 16 4.04 1.15 3.69
N LEU A 17 5.37 1.17 3.78
CA LEU A 17 6.08 0.76 5.00
C LEU A 17 5.80 1.71 6.16
N ALA A 18 5.75 3.03 5.91
CA ALA A 18 5.38 3.99 6.93
C ALA A 18 3.92 3.80 7.39
N ALA A 19 2.98 3.69 6.44
CA ALA A 19 1.56 3.51 6.74
C ALA A 19 1.25 2.15 7.40
N GLY A 20 1.72 1.05 6.80
CA GLY A 20 1.51 -0.30 7.32
C GLY A 20 2.31 -0.55 8.61
N GLY A 21 3.56 -0.08 8.67
CA GLY A 21 4.42 -0.21 9.85
C GLY A 21 3.87 0.51 11.06
N THR A 22 3.37 1.75 10.90
CA THR A 22 2.71 2.48 12.01
C THR A 22 1.47 1.73 12.49
N LYS A 23 0.60 1.25 11.59
CA LYS A 23 -0.58 0.45 11.94
C LYS A 23 -0.23 -0.88 12.62
N LEU A 24 0.87 -1.53 12.24
CA LEU A 24 1.35 -2.78 12.84
C LEU A 24 1.93 -2.56 14.24
N LEU A 25 2.76 -1.54 14.41
CA LEU A 25 3.52 -1.32 15.64
C LEU A 25 2.71 -0.58 16.72
N GLN A 26 1.72 0.21 16.34
CA GLN A 26 0.96 1.01 17.30
C GLN A 26 -0.31 0.28 17.80
N PRO A 27 -0.68 0.44 19.09
CA PRO A 27 -1.97 -0.01 19.60
C PRO A 27 -3.14 0.75 18.95
N LYS A 28 -4.31 0.11 18.84
CA LYS A 28 -5.55 0.71 18.30
C LYS A 28 -5.89 2.05 18.97
N ALA A 29 -5.69 2.18 20.29
CA ALA A 29 -5.94 3.41 21.04
C ALA A 29 -5.07 4.60 20.59
N LYS A 30 -3.85 4.37 20.08
CA LYS A 30 -2.99 5.43 19.53
C LYS A 30 -3.33 5.77 18.08
N LEU A 31 -3.93 4.82 17.35
CA LEU A 31 -4.32 4.99 15.95
C LEU A 31 -5.67 5.71 15.81
N ALA A 32 -6.64 5.42 16.68
CA ALA A 32 -7.98 6.00 16.66
C ALA A 32 -8.03 7.54 16.47
N PRO A 33 -7.25 8.36 17.22
CA PRO A 33 -7.29 9.82 17.03
C PRO A 33 -6.69 10.31 15.71
N MET A 34 -5.86 9.50 15.04
CA MET A 34 -5.22 9.85 13.76
C MET A 34 -5.92 9.21 12.56
N MET A 35 -6.62 8.10 12.78
CA MET A 35 -7.23 7.23 11.78
C MET A 35 -8.56 6.74 12.31
N GLY A 36 -9.60 7.57 12.21
CA GLY A 36 -10.91 7.27 12.80
C GLY A 36 -11.50 5.93 12.32
N TRP A 37 -11.18 5.49 11.10
CA TRP A 37 -11.72 4.25 10.53
C TRP A 37 -11.34 3.03 11.35
N VAL A 38 -10.22 3.09 12.08
CA VAL A 38 -9.74 1.99 12.94
C VAL A 38 -10.78 1.66 14.02
N GLU A 39 -11.62 2.60 14.44
CA GLU A 39 -12.68 2.37 15.44
C GLU A 39 -13.73 1.38 14.93
N ASP A 40 -14.12 1.48 13.66
CA ASP A 40 -15.20 0.70 13.03
C ASP A 40 -14.84 -0.77 12.80
N PHE A 41 -13.56 -1.13 12.88
CA PHE A 41 -13.07 -2.48 12.60
C PHE A 41 -12.40 -3.11 13.82
N ALA A 42 -12.55 -4.42 13.98
CA ALA A 42 -11.82 -5.16 15.01
C ALA A 42 -10.30 -5.09 14.76
N THR A 43 -9.51 -5.03 15.83
CA THR A 43 -8.05 -4.91 15.78
C THR A 43 -7.37 -5.91 14.82
N PRO A 44 -7.77 -7.20 14.76
CA PRO A 44 -7.15 -8.15 13.83
C PRO A 44 -7.25 -7.72 12.36
N TYR A 45 -8.38 -7.15 11.92
CA TYR A 45 -8.55 -6.70 10.53
C TYR A 45 -7.62 -5.54 10.20
N VAL A 46 -7.47 -4.59 11.11
CA VAL A 46 -6.53 -3.46 10.97
C VAL A 46 -5.09 -3.98 10.83
N LYS A 47 -4.72 -4.97 11.65
CA LYS A 47 -3.38 -5.59 11.60
C LYS A 47 -3.16 -6.40 10.33
N LEU A 48 -4.18 -7.09 9.81
CA LEU A 48 -4.10 -7.82 8.55
C LEU A 48 -3.88 -6.88 7.37
N ILE A 49 -4.63 -5.78 7.29
CA ILE A 49 -4.44 -4.76 6.25
C ILE A 49 -3.02 -4.18 6.33
N ALA A 50 -2.58 -3.83 7.53
CA ALA A 50 -1.24 -3.29 7.76
C ALA A 50 -0.12 -4.26 7.36
N ALA A 51 -0.28 -5.55 7.67
CA ALA A 51 0.64 -6.60 7.22
C ALA A 51 0.65 -6.72 5.69
N ALA A 52 -0.52 -6.69 5.05
CA ALA A 52 -0.62 -6.73 3.60
C ALA A 52 0.05 -5.50 2.93
N GLU A 53 -0.11 -4.30 3.50
CA GLU A 53 0.59 -3.10 3.03
C GLU A 53 2.12 -3.25 3.12
N VAL A 54 2.64 -3.77 4.23
CA VAL A 54 4.09 -4.01 4.40
C VAL A 54 4.60 -5.09 3.44
N VAL A 55 3.90 -6.21 3.30
CA VAL A 55 4.27 -7.28 2.36
C VAL A 55 4.22 -6.75 0.92
N GLY A 56 3.19 -5.99 0.57
CA GLY A 56 3.09 -5.35 -0.75
C GLY A 56 4.26 -4.40 -1.00
N ALA A 57 4.63 -3.57 -0.02
CA ALA A 57 5.77 -2.66 -0.11
C ALA A 57 7.09 -3.39 -0.37
N LEU A 58 7.34 -4.49 0.35
CA LEU A 58 8.49 -5.35 0.12
C LEU A 58 8.42 -6.03 -1.27
N GLY A 59 7.23 -6.45 -1.68
CA GLY A 59 6.96 -7.04 -2.99
C GLY A 59 7.22 -6.09 -4.17
N LEU A 60 7.11 -4.77 -3.98
CA LEU A 60 7.46 -3.79 -5.02
C LEU A 60 8.98 -3.73 -5.31
N VAL A 61 9.82 -4.11 -4.36
CA VAL A 61 11.27 -3.86 -4.41
C VAL A 61 12.08 -5.15 -4.45
N LEU A 62 11.82 -6.10 -3.55
CA LEU A 62 12.64 -7.30 -3.38
C LEU A 62 12.72 -8.18 -4.65
N PRO A 63 11.63 -8.46 -5.39
CA PRO A 63 11.69 -9.28 -6.60
C PRO A 63 12.57 -8.65 -7.69
N LEU A 64 12.53 -7.31 -7.82
CA LEU A 64 13.36 -6.57 -8.77
C LEU A 64 14.82 -6.51 -8.32
N LEU A 65 15.06 -6.31 -7.01
CA LEU A 65 16.41 -6.20 -6.45
C LEU A 65 17.17 -7.53 -6.51
N THR A 66 16.47 -8.63 -6.22
CA THR A 66 17.04 -9.98 -6.20
C THR A 66 17.01 -10.67 -7.56
N SER A 67 16.28 -10.09 -8.54
CA SER A 67 15.99 -10.72 -9.84
C SER A 67 15.26 -12.08 -9.74
N ILE A 68 14.62 -12.36 -8.60
CA ILE A 68 13.83 -13.60 -8.39
C ILE A 68 12.36 -13.28 -8.61
N ALA A 69 11.75 -13.97 -9.57
CA ALA A 69 10.37 -13.75 -10.02
C ALA A 69 9.97 -12.26 -10.11
N PRO A 70 10.66 -11.44 -10.93
CA PRO A 70 10.41 -10.00 -11.03
C PRO A 70 8.94 -9.59 -11.25
N ILE A 71 8.15 -10.46 -11.91
CA ILE A 71 6.70 -10.32 -12.11
C ILE A 71 5.89 -10.15 -10.82
N LEU A 72 6.44 -10.55 -9.66
CA LEU A 72 5.80 -10.32 -8.37
C LEU A 72 5.71 -8.84 -8.00
N ALA A 73 6.56 -7.97 -8.55
CA ALA A 73 6.51 -6.53 -8.29
C ALA A 73 5.24 -5.87 -8.86
N PRO A 74 4.90 -6.02 -10.15
CA PRO A 74 3.63 -5.50 -10.66
C PRO A 74 2.40 -6.17 -10.01
N ILE A 75 2.48 -7.45 -9.63
CA ILE A 75 1.39 -8.11 -8.89
C ILE A 75 1.21 -7.46 -7.51
N ALA A 76 2.28 -7.19 -6.77
CA ALA A 76 2.23 -6.49 -5.49
C ALA A 76 1.61 -5.08 -5.64
N ALA A 77 1.96 -4.37 -6.72
CA ALA A 77 1.38 -3.08 -7.05
C ALA A 77 -0.14 -3.14 -7.26
N VAL A 78 -0.65 -4.17 -7.96
CA VAL A 78 -2.09 -4.41 -8.11
C VAL A 78 -2.76 -4.69 -6.76
N CYS A 79 -2.19 -5.55 -5.93
CA CYS A 79 -2.73 -5.85 -4.61
C CYS A 79 -2.83 -4.59 -3.73
N LEU A 80 -1.79 -3.75 -3.74
CA LEU A 80 -1.80 -2.47 -3.03
C LEU A 80 -2.88 -1.51 -3.57
N ALA A 81 -3.06 -1.45 -4.90
CA ALA A 81 -4.13 -0.66 -5.51
C ALA A 81 -5.53 -1.14 -5.06
N ILE A 82 -5.73 -2.46 -4.94
CA ILE A 82 -6.99 -3.03 -4.42
C ILE A 82 -7.23 -2.62 -2.96
N ILE A 83 -6.20 -2.66 -2.11
CA ILE A 83 -6.31 -2.21 -0.71
C ILE A 83 -6.70 -0.73 -0.67
N MET A 84 -6.06 0.11 -1.50
CA MET A 84 -6.37 1.54 -1.57
C MET A 84 -7.78 1.81 -2.09
N ALA A 85 -8.28 1.02 -3.04
CA ALA A 85 -9.68 1.10 -3.47
C ALA A 85 -10.65 0.85 -2.30
N GLY A 86 -10.38 -0.16 -1.49
CA GLY A 86 -11.12 -0.41 -0.24
C GLY A 86 -11.05 0.77 0.73
N ALA A 87 -9.85 1.34 0.93
CA ALA A 87 -9.66 2.51 1.79
C ALA A 87 -10.44 3.75 1.30
N VAL A 88 -10.45 4.01 -0.01
CA VAL A 88 -11.26 5.09 -0.61
C VAL A 88 -12.73 4.88 -0.29
N VAL A 89 -13.27 3.67 -0.47
CA VAL A 89 -14.68 3.37 -0.14
C VAL A 89 -14.98 3.62 1.34
N VAL A 90 -14.10 3.21 2.24
CA VAL A 90 -14.26 3.44 3.69
C VAL A 90 -14.27 4.94 4.00
N HIS A 91 -13.31 5.71 3.50
CA HIS A 91 -13.24 7.15 3.76
C HIS A 91 -14.42 7.91 3.13
N LEU A 92 -14.90 7.51 1.94
CA LEU A 92 -16.12 8.08 1.34
C LEU A 92 -17.35 7.85 2.23
N ARG A 93 -17.54 6.64 2.76
CA ARG A 93 -18.66 6.32 3.67
C ARG A 93 -18.61 7.13 4.95
N ARG A 94 -17.40 7.42 5.45
CA ARG A 94 -17.16 8.22 6.66
C ARG A 94 -17.11 9.73 6.40
N LYS A 95 -17.26 10.17 5.14
CA LYS A 95 -17.13 11.57 4.70
C LYS A 95 -15.78 12.19 5.10
N GLU A 96 -14.73 11.37 5.07
CA GLU A 96 -13.35 11.76 5.37
C GLU A 96 -12.55 12.05 4.09
N PRO A 97 -11.40 12.75 4.20
CA PRO A 97 -10.51 12.97 3.07
C PRO A 97 -10.04 11.65 2.43
N VAL A 98 -10.33 11.48 1.14
CA VAL A 98 -9.93 10.30 0.35
C VAL A 98 -8.58 10.47 -0.34
N LEU A 99 -8.04 11.68 -0.33
CA LEU A 99 -6.89 12.07 -1.16
C LEU A 99 -5.66 11.17 -0.94
N PRO A 100 -5.24 10.82 0.29
CA PRO A 100 -4.08 9.96 0.49
C PRO A 100 -4.27 8.56 -0.13
N ALA A 101 -5.42 7.94 0.11
CA ALA A 101 -5.75 6.62 -0.43
C ALA A 101 -5.85 6.65 -1.96
N LEU A 102 -6.45 7.70 -2.51
CA LEU A 102 -6.59 7.87 -3.96
C LEU A 102 -5.22 8.05 -4.65
N VAL A 103 -4.36 8.91 -4.11
CA VAL A 103 -3.02 9.15 -4.67
C VAL A 103 -2.18 7.88 -4.61
N LEU A 104 -2.13 7.20 -3.45
CA LEU A 104 -1.39 5.95 -3.32
C LEU A 104 -1.93 4.86 -4.26
N GLY A 105 -3.25 4.76 -4.38
CA GLY A 105 -3.90 3.80 -5.30
C GLY A 105 -3.55 4.06 -6.76
N ILE A 106 -3.62 5.32 -7.22
CA ILE A 106 -3.27 5.70 -8.59
C ILE A 106 -1.79 5.40 -8.87
N VAL A 107 -0.89 5.79 -7.97
CA VAL A 107 0.55 5.55 -8.17
C VAL A 107 0.87 4.05 -8.16
N SER A 108 0.15 3.25 -7.35
CA SER A 108 0.22 1.78 -7.41
C SER A 108 -0.25 1.22 -8.76
N ILE A 109 -1.30 1.75 -9.36
CA ILE A 109 -1.74 1.35 -10.71
C ILE A 109 -0.68 1.70 -11.76
N VAL A 110 -0.07 2.89 -11.66
CA VAL A 110 1.03 3.29 -12.55
C VAL A 110 2.22 2.33 -12.40
N SER A 111 2.61 1.99 -11.17
CA SER A 111 3.65 1.00 -10.88
C SER A 111 3.32 -0.36 -11.51
N ALA A 112 2.08 -0.83 -11.39
CA ALA A 112 1.64 -2.08 -12.01
C ALA A 112 1.79 -2.05 -13.54
N GLY A 113 1.30 -0.99 -14.18
CA GLY A 113 1.41 -0.83 -15.64
C GLY A 113 2.86 -0.76 -16.12
N LEU A 114 3.71 0.01 -15.43
CA LEU A 114 5.13 0.08 -15.72
C LEU A 114 5.83 -1.26 -15.50
N GLY A 115 5.48 -1.98 -14.44
CA GLY A 115 6.05 -3.28 -14.13
C GLY A 115 5.69 -4.32 -15.19
N PHE A 116 4.42 -4.50 -15.52
CA PHE A 116 4.00 -5.47 -16.54
C PHE A 116 4.54 -5.15 -17.95
N ALA A 117 4.84 -3.90 -18.24
CA ALA A 117 5.39 -3.51 -19.54
C ALA A 117 6.91 -3.77 -19.67
N VAL A 118 7.63 -3.89 -18.55
CA VAL A 118 9.11 -3.82 -18.53
C VAL A 118 9.76 -5.08 -17.94
N VAL A 119 9.02 -5.83 -17.14
CA VAL A 119 9.50 -6.93 -16.30
C VAL A 119 9.04 -8.27 -16.86
#